data_AF-A0A060XXL2-F1
#
_entry.id   AF-A0A060XXL2-F1
#
_cell.length_a   1.000
_cell.length_b   1.000
_cell.length_c   1.000
_cell.angle_alpha   90.00
_cell.angle_beta   90.00
_cell.angle_gamma   90.00
#
_symmetry.space_group_name_H-M   'P 1'
#
loop_
_entity.id
_entity.type
_entity.pdbx_description
1 polymer ?
#
loop_
_entity_poly.entity_id
_entity_poly.type
_entity_poly.pdbx_seq_one_letter_code
_entity_poly.pdbx_strand_id
1 'polypeptide(L)'
;MTSQSETGECSRSHLDIPDKYIRIVSELLHCVCDVFCTGQGNGKYCCPKIYFNHRCFSGPYLNKGRIAELPQCVGPGNCVLVLKEVLTLLINSAYKPSRVLRELQLDQENRWHGHGETLKAKYKGKSYRATVEIVRTADCVAEFCRKTCMKLECCPNLFGPRMVLERCSENCSVLTKTKYSTCHRCLT
;
A
#
# COMPACT_ATOMS: atom_id res chain seq x y z
N MET A 1 -34.87 -41.31 -11.20
CA MET A 1 -33.78 -41.53 -12.16
C MET A 1 -33.25 -40.17 -12.56
N THR A 2 -31.96 -39.98 -12.31
CA THR A 2 -31.15 -38.77 -12.39
C THR A 2 -31.01 -38.22 -13.82
N SER A 3 -31.09 -36.90 -13.97
CA SER A 3 -30.46 -36.18 -15.09
C SER A 3 -29.74 -34.95 -14.54
N GLN A 4 -28.47 -34.87 -14.92
CA GLN A 4 -27.44 -34.04 -14.33
C GLN A 4 -27.43 -32.63 -14.94
N SER A 5 -26.91 -31.72 -14.12
CA SER A 5 -26.38 -30.40 -14.40
C SER A 5 -25.39 -30.34 -15.55
N GLU A 6 -25.50 -29.30 -16.39
CA GLU A 6 -24.36 -28.78 -17.16
C GLU A 6 -24.19 -27.27 -16.94
N THR A 7 -23.01 -26.95 -16.43
CA THR A 7 -22.47 -25.63 -16.11
C THR A 7 -21.85 -25.00 -17.37
N GLY A 8 -22.35 -23.85 -17.80
CA GLY A 8 -21.69 -23.02 -18.81
C GLY A 8 -20.66 -22.09 -18.17
N GLU A 9 -19.41 -22.53 -18.00
CA GLU A 9 -18.29 -21.67 -17.65
C GLU A 9 -17.89 -20.80 -18.85
N CYS A 10 -18.07 -19.48 -18.75
CA CYS A 10 -17.52 -18.53 -19.71
C CYS A 10 -16.05 -18.24 -19.37
N SER A 11 -15.16 -18.85 -20.14
CA SER A 11 -13.71 -18.65 -20.10
C SER A 11 -13.34 -17.17 -20.30
N ARG A 12 -12.98 -16.47 -19.22
CA ARG A 12 -12.31 -15.16 -19.31
C ARG A 12 -10.84 -15.38 -19.62
N SER A 13 -10.47 -15.09 -20.85
CA SER A 13 -9.10 -14.95 -21.33
C SER A 13 -8.29 -14.00 -20.46
N HIS A 14 -7.14 -14.49 -20.01
CA HIS A 14 -6.12 -13.74 -19.29
C HIS A 14 -5.39 -12.85 -20.31
N LEU A 15 -5.67 -11.56 -20.32
CA LEU A 15 -4.83 -10.58 -21.04
C LEU A 15 -3.71 -10.16 -20.09
N ASP A 16 -2.52 -10.73 -20.26
CA ASP A 16 -1.28 -10.25 -19.66
C ASP A 16 -0.91 -8.90 -20.30
N ILE A 17 -1.27 -7.79 -19.64
CA ILE A 17 -0.87 -6.45 -20.05
C ILE A 17 0.53 -6.17 -19.48
N PRO A 18 1.54 -5.84 -20.30
CA PRO A 18 2.89 -5.56 -19.82
C PRO A 18 2.95 -4.28 -18.97
N ASP A 19 3.69 -4.32 -17.85
CA ASP A 19 3.83 -3.26 -16.82
C ASP A 19 4.13 -1.86 -17.36
N LYS A 20 4.74 -1.74 -18.54
CA LYS A 20 5.02 -0.45 -19.19
C LYS A 20 3.76 0.31 -19.64
N TYR A 21 2.66 -0.40 -19.91
CA TYR A 21 1.40 0.21 -20.35
C TYR A 21 0.62 0.81 -19.17
N ILE A 22 0.78 0.27 -17.96
CA ILE A 22 0.18 0.80 -16.72
C ILE A 22 0.64 2.24 -16.43
N ARG A 23 1.92 2.56 -16.70
CA ARG A 23 2.46 3.93 -16.53
C ARG A 23 1.77 4.95 -17.44
N ILE A 24 1.44 4.59 -18.68
CA ILE A 24 0.77 5.48 -19.63
C ILE A 24 -0.70 5.69 -19.23
N VAL A 25 -1.35 4.64 -18.69
CA VAL A 25 -2.72 4.76 -18.15
C VAL A 25 -2.73 5.65 -16.88
N SER A 26 -1.65 5.66 -16.09
CA SER A 26 -1.51 6.50 -14.88
C SER A 26 -1.47 8.00 -15.18
N GLU A 27 -0.91 8.44 -16.31
CA GLU A 27 -0.87 9.86 -16.69
C GLU A 27 -2.24 10.38 -17.18
N LEU A 28 -3.04 9.53 -17.82
CA LEU A 28 -4.41 9.85 -18.24
C LEU A 28 -5.44 9.75 -17.09
N LEU A 29 -5.17 8.91 -16.07
CA LEU A 29 -6.04 8.74 -14.90
C LEU A 29 -5.98 9.94 -13.93
N HIS A 30 -4.90 10.73 -13.95
CA HIS A 30 -4.75 11.94 -13.11
C HIS A 30 -5.84 13.00 -13.34
N CYS A 31 -6.45 13.07 -14.53
CA CYS A 31 -7.51 14.04 -14.82
C CYS A 31 -8.91 13.58 -14.33
N VAL A 32 -9.11 12.28 -14.14
CA VAL A 32 -10.43 11.70 -13.81
C VAL A 32 -10.69 11.66 -12.30
N CYS A 33 -9.65 11.65 -11.47
CA CYS A 33 -9.78 11.52 -10.00
C CYS A 33 -10.28 12.79 -9.29
N ASP A 34 -10.00 13.99 -9.81
CA ASP A 34 -10.50 15.25 -9.23
C ASP A 34 -12.04 15.30 -9.23
N VAL A 35 -12.67 14.74 -10.28
CA VAL A 35 -14.13 14.73 -10.44
C VAL A 35 -14.83 13.73 -9.50
N PHE A 36 -14.14 12.68 -9.04
CA PHE A 36 -14.79 11.62 -8.26
C PHE A 36 -14.92 11.95 -6.76
N CYS A 37 -14.01 12.75 -6.18
CA CYS A 37 -14.16 13.18 -4.78
C CYS A 37 -15.28 14.22 -4.58
N THR A 38 -15.74 14.88 -5.64
CA THR A 38 -16.83 15.88 -5.56
C THR A 38 -18.25 15.27 -5.67
N GLY A 39 -18.37 14.00 -6.09
CA GLY A 39 -19.67 13.38 -6.41
C GLY A 39 -20.32 12.53 -5.31
N GLN A 40 -19.59 12.17 -4.24
CA GLN A 40 -20.13 11.38 -3.13
C GLN A 40 -19.94 12.14 -1.81
N GLY A 41 -21.06 12.40 -1.13
CA GLY A 41 -21.13 13.25 0.06
C GLY A 41 -20.10 12.95 1.15
N ASN A 42 -19.67 14.03 1.81
CA ASN A 42 -18.73 14.08 2.92
C ASN A 42 -17.31 13.57 2.57
N GLY A 43 -16.35 14.51 2.44
CA GLY A 43 -14.91 14.25 2.21
C GLY A 43 -14.22 13.32 3.23
N LYS A 44 -14.96 12.87 4.24
CA LYS A 44 -14.62 11.80 5.20
C LYS A 44 -14.06 10.54 4.54
N TYR A 45 -14.46 10.18 3.32
CA TYR A 45 -13.97 8.96 2.63
C TYR A 45 -12.96 9.24 1.50
N CYS A 46 -12.68 10.52 1.21
CA CYS A 46 -11.69 10.91 0.20
C CYS A 46 -10.29 10.87 0.82
N CYS A 47 -9.51 9.88 0.40
CA CYS A 47 -8.10 9.73 0.72
C CYS A 47 -7.32 10.91 0.13
N PRO A 48 -6.48 11.59 0.94
CA PRO A 48 -5.52 12.53 0.38
C PRO A 48 -4.51 11.80 -0.51
N LYS A 49 -3.69 12.58 -1.24
CA LYS A 49 -2.50 12.03 -1.90
C LYS A 49 -1.60 11.36 -0.88
N ILE A 50 -1.17 10.14 -1.18
CA ILE A 50 -0.21 9.39 -0.37
C ILE A 50 1.14 9.46 -1.07
N TYR A 51 2.10 10.12 -0.45
CA TYR A 51 3.44 10.31 -0.98
C TYR A 51 4.33 9.15 -0.58
N PHE A 52 5.21 8.74 -1.49
CA PHE A 52 6.35 7.90 -1.18
C PHE A 52 7.58 8.79 -0.97
N ASN A 53 8.05 8.87 0.26
CA ASN A 53 9.22 9.68 0.61
C ASN A 53 10.48 8.83 0.40
N HIS A 54 10.90 8.67 -0.85
CA HIS A 54 11.95 7.72 -1.27
C HIS A 54 13.31 7.91 -0.58
N ARG A 55 13.56 9.10 -0.02
CA ARG A 55 14.78 9.40 0.78
C ARG A 55 14.72 8.85 2.21
N CYS A 56 13.54 8.49 2.70
CA CYS A 56 13.37 7.93 4.03
C CYS A 56 13.90 6.49 4.11
N PHE A 57 14.28 6.07 5.32
CA PHE A 57 14.71 4.71 5.59
C PHE A 57 13.61 3.69 5.28
N SER A 58 13.88 2.77 4.34
CA SER A 58 12.90 1.79 3.86
C SER A 58 12.81 0.50 4.68
N GLY A 59 13.60 0.38 5.75
CA GLY A 59 13.57 -0.82 6.60
C GLY A 59 14.25 -2.06 5.98
N PRO A 60 14.24 -3.19 6.70
CA PRO A 60 14.87 -4.44 6.27
C PRO A 60 14.02 -5.24 5.27
N TYR A 61 12.72 -4.97 5.19
CA TYR A 61 11.79 -5.72 4.33
C TYR A 61 11.75 -5.22 2.89
N LEU A 62 11.94 -3.90 2.68
CA LEU A 62 11.76 -3.24 1.40
C LEU A 62 13.08 -3.01 0.67
N ASN A 63 13.07 -3.16 -0.66
CA ASN A 63 14.24 -2.91 -1.49
C ASN A 63 14.34 -1.42 -1.82
N LYS A 64 15.37 -0.74 -1.28
CA LYS A 64 15.60 0.71 -1.50
C LYS A 64 15.61 1.10 -2.99
N GLY A 65 16.21 0.29 -3.86
CA GLY A 65 16.26 0.57 -5.30
C GLY A 65 14.86 0.59 -5.92
N ARG A 66 14.04 -0.41 -5.62
CA ARG A 66 12.65 -0.49 -6.12
C ARG A 66 11.76 0.59 -5.53
N ILE A 67 11.96 0.94 -4.26
CA ILE A 67 11.24 2.06 -3.63
C ILE A 67 11.52 3.37 -4.36
N ALA A 68 12.77 3.60 -4.81
CA ALA A 68 13.12 4.80 -5.56
C ALA A 68 12.52 4.85 -6.99
N GLU A 69 12.03 3.71 -7.51
CA GLU A 69 11.35 3.62 -8.80
C GLU A 69 9.82 3.79 -8.69
N LEU A 70 9.27 3.80 -7.48
CA LEU A 70 7.85 4.01 -7.25
C LEU A 70 7.40 5.41 -7.68
N PRO A 71 6.10 5.61 -8.02
CA PRO A 71 5.57 6.95 -8.26
C PRO A 71 5.80 7.86 -7.04
N GLN A 72 5.82 9.17 -7.27
CA GLN A 72 5.97 10.15 -6.17
C GLN A 72 4.78 10.10 -5.20
N CYS A 73 3.58 9.81 -5.70
CA CYS A 73 2.38 9.64 -4.90
C CYS A 73 1.29 8.80 -5.61
N VAL A 74 0.28 8.39 -4.83
CA VAL A 74 -0.98 7.78 -5.31
C VAL A 74 -2.16 8.59 -4.76
N GLY A 75 -3.22 8.75 -5.54
CA GLY A 75 -4.43 9.50 -5.17
C GLY A 75 -4.44 10.96 -5.67
N PRO A 76 -5.41 11.79 -5.24
CA PRO A 76 -6.47 11.51 -4.25
C PRO A 76 -7.53 10.54 -4.77
N GLY A 77 -8.40 10.01 -3.88
CA GLY A 77 -9.47 9.09 -4.30
C GLY A 77 -10.12 8.35 -3.12
N ASN A 78 -10.85 7.25 -3.38
CA ASN A 78 -11.43 6.44 -2.31
C ASN A 78 -10.34 5.84 -1.39
N CYS A 79 -10.46 5.99 -0.06
CA CYS A 79 -9.48 5.49 0.93
C CYS A 79 -9.09 4.03 0.71
N VAL A 80 -10.06 3.14 0.50
CA VAL A 80 -9.78 1.71 0.35
C VAL A 80 -8.97 1.44 -0.91
N LEU A 81 -9.33 2.08 -2.03
CA LEU A 81 -8.66 1.89 -3.31
C LEU A 81 -7.25 2.48 -3.33
N VAL A 82 -7.09 3.72 -2.85
CA VAL A 82 -5.80 4.41 -2.77
C VAL A 82 -4.83 3.62 -1.88
N LEU A 83 -5.26 3.23 -0.68
CA LEU A 83 -4.41 2.48 0.25
C LEU A 83 -4.09 1.08 -0.27
N LYS A 84 -5.05 0.40 -0.91
CA LYS A 84 -4.81 -0.91 -1.54
C LYS A 84 -3.72 -0.84 -2.61
N GLU A 85 -3.76 0.20 -3.44
CA GLU A 85 -2.74 0.43 -4.47
C GLU A 85 -1.37 0.69 -3.82
N VAL A 86 -1.31 1.59 -2.84
CA VAL A 86 -0.08 1.89 -2.08
C VAL A 86 0.54 0.63 -1.46
N LEU A 87 -0.26 -0.21 -0.80
CA LEU A 87 0.23 -1.46 -0.20
C LEU A 87 0.70 -2.45 -1.27
N THR A 88 0.02 -2.52 -2.42
CA THR A 88 0.41 -3.41 -3.52
C THR A 88 1.78 -3.01 -4.09
N LEU A 89 2.01 -1.72 -4.31
CA LEU A 89 3.30 -1.17 -4.73
C LEU A 89 4.41 -1.46 -3.71
N LEU A 90 4.14 -1.29 -2.41
CA LEU A 90 5.09 -1.59 -1.33
C LEU A 90 5.44 -3.08 -1.29
N ILE A 91 4.44 -3.97 -1.36
CA ILE A 91 4.65 -5.42 -1.32
C ILE A 91 5.51 -5.88 -2.50
N ASN A 92 5.26 -5.37 -3.71
CA ASN A 92 6.03 -5.71 -4.90
C ASN A 92 7.45 -5.12 -4.87
N SER A 93 7.65 -4.02 -4.15
CA SER A 93 8.97 -3.42 -3.90
C SER A 93 9.80 -4.15 -2.84
N ALA A 94 9.27 -5.19 -2.20
CA ALA A 94 9.97 -5.93 -1.16
C ALA A 94 11.05 -6.89 -1.68
N TYR A 95 12.06 -7.17 -0.84
CA TYR A 95 13.03 -8.24 -1.14
C TYR A 95 12.36 -9.62 -1.21
N LYS A 96 11.38 -9.85 -0.31
CA LYS A 96 10.57 -11.06 -0.21
C LYS A 96 9.11 -10.66 0.04
N PRO A 97 8.29 -10.44 -0.99
CA PRO A 97 6.89 -10.00 -0.87
C PRO A 97 6.05 -10.85 0.10
N SER A 98 6.31 -12.16 0.16
CA SER A 98 5.64 -13.07 1.09
C SER A 98 5.94 -12.79 2.57
N ARG A 99 7.07 -12.14 2.90
CA ARG A 99 7.33 -11.69 4.28
C ARG A 99 6.49 -10.47 4.60
N VAL A 100 6.48 -9.46 3.72
CA VAL A 100 5.67 -8.25 3.91
C VAL A 100 4.19 -8.59 4.03
N LEU A 101 3.66 -9.48 3.18
CA LEU A 101 2.28 -9.94 3.30
C LEU A 101 1.96 -10.54 4.67
N ARG A 102 2.88 -11.32 5.26
CA ARG A 102 2.70 -11.90 6.60
C ARG A 102 2.73 -10.84 7.70
N GLU A 103 3.65 -9.88 7.61
CA GLU A 103 3.67 -8.77 8.56
C GLU A 103 2.37 -7.95 8.45
N LEU A 104 1.89 -7.64 7.25
CA LEU A 104 0.67 -6.84 7.07
C LEU A 104 -0.63 -7.60 7.37
N GLN A 105 -0.57 -8.93 7.40
CA GLN A 105 -1.74 -9.75 7.68
C GLN A 105 -2.31 -9.42 9.06
N LEU A 106 -3.64 -9.56 9.16
CA LEU A 106 -4.42 -9.40 10.37
C LEU A 106 -3.81 -10.12 11.57
N ASP A 107 -3.38 -9.35 12.58
CA ASP A 107 -3.21 -9.82 13.95
C ASP A 107 -4.53 -9.63 14.70
N GLN A 108 -5.00 -10.65 15.42
CA GLN A 108 -6.34 -10.63 16.04
C GLN A 108 -6.54 -9.49 17.05
N GLU A 109 -5.46 -8.92 17.58
CA GLU A 109 -5.44 -7.99 18.71
C GLU A 109 -5.43 -6.49 18.31
N ASN A 110 -4.91 -6.16 17.12
CA ASN A 110 -4.75 -4.77 16.65
C ASN A 110 -5.66 -4.47 15.45
N ARG A 111 -6.96 -4.68 15.63
CA ARG A 111 -7.93 -4.43 14.57
C ARG A 111 -8.10 -2.95 14.33
N TRP A 112 -7.91 -2.54 13.09
CA TRP A 112 -8.62 -1.37 12.60
C TRP A 112 -10.06 -1.83 12.40
N HIS A 113 -11.08 -1.12 12.87
CA HIS A 113 -12.47 -1.43 12.49
C HIS A 113 -12.72 -1.09 10.99
N GLY A 114 -11.84 -1.57 10.12
CA GLY A 114 -11.69 -1.23 8.72
C GLY A 114 -12.27 -2.30 7.80
N HIS A 115 -11.97 -2.16 6.52
CA HIS A 115 -12.42 -3.07 5.47
C HIS A 115 -11.36 -4.13 5.20
N GLY A 116 -11.74 -5.41 5.29
CA GLY A 116 -10.83 -6.51 4.95
C GLY A 116 -10.59 -6.59 3.45
N GLU A 117 -9.37 -6.31 3.01
CA GLU A 117 -8.96 -6.37 1.60
C GLU A 117 -7.95 -7.49 1.39
N THR A 118 -8.17 -8.35 0.39
CA THR A 118 -7.18 -9.35 0.01
C THR A 118 -6.14 -8.76 -0.95
N LEU A 119 -4.89 -8.72 -0.50
CA LEU A 119 -3.73 -8.38 -1.31
C LEU A 119 -3.09 -9.64 -1.88
N LYS A 120 -2.47 -9.52 -3.06
CA LYS A 120 -1.82 -10.64 -3.76
C LYS A 120 -0.40 -10.25 -4.17
N ALA A 121 0.52 -11.20 -4.15
CA ALA A 121 1.87 -11.02 -4.68
C ALA A 121 2.38 -12.29 -5.34
N LYS A 122 3.20 -12.16 -6.38
CA LYS A 122 3.95 -13.27 -6.98
C LYS A 122 5.41 -13.18 -6.56
N TYR A 123 6.00 -14.30 -6.13
CA TYR A 123 7.41 -14.36 -5.77
C TYR A 123 7.97 -15.75 -6.06
N LYS A 124 9.07 -15.81 -6.84
CA LYS A 124 9.74 -17.06 -7.25
C LYS A 124 8.75 -18.10 -7.81
N GLY A 125 7.89 -17.68 -8.74
CA GLY A 125 6.89 -18.54 -9.39
C GLY A 125 5.68 -18.92 -8.52
N LYS A 126 5.64 -18.52 -7.24
CA LYS A 126 4.53 -18.80 -6.33
C LYS A 126 3.64 -17.58 -6.13
N SER A 127 2.34 -17.80 -6.01
CA SER A 127 1.36 -16.76 -5.68
C SER A 127 1.03 -16.79 -4.19
N TYR A 128 1.04 -15.63 -3.56
CA TYR A 128 0.73 -15.42 -2.14
C TYR A 128 -0.46 -14.48 -2.01
N ARG A 129 -1.27 -14.68 -0.96
CA ARG A 129 -2.42 -13.84 -0.64
C ARG A 129 -2.48 -13.63 0.87
N ALA A 130 -2.86 -12.43 1.29
CA ALA A 130 -3.19 -12.14 2.68
C ALA A 130 -4.35 -11.15 2.74
N THR A 131 -5.20 -11.29 3.75
CA THR A 131 -6.24 -10.29 4.05
C THR A 131 -5.67 -9.28 5.04
N VAL A 132 -5.79 -8.00 4.69
CA VAL A 132 -5.31 -6.85 5.46
C VAL A 132 -6.49 -5.93 5.71
N GLU A 133 -6.60 -5.38 6.92
CA GLU A 133 -7.58 -4.33 7.20
C GLU A 133 -7.10 -2.99 6.66
N ILE A 134 -7.93 -2.35 5.84
CA ILE A 134 -7.69 -1.03 5.28
C ILE A 134 -8.71 -0.04 5.85
N VAL A 135 -8.24 1.11 6.32
CA VAL A 135 -9.10 2.16 6.86
C VAL A 135 -9.95 2.78 5.76
N ARG A 136 -11.19 3.15 6.10
CA ARG A 136 -12.17 3.66 5.14
C ARG A 136 -12.25 5.19 5.13
N THR A 137 -11.76 5.85 6.17
CA THR A 137 -11.97 7.27 6.39
C THR A 137 -10.64 8.04 6.43
N ALA A 138 -10.66 9.27 5.92
CA ALA A 138 -9.50 10.11 5.69
C ALA A 138 -8.76 10.48 6.99
N ASP A 139 -9.49 10.63 8.09
CA ASP A 139 -8.95 10.89 9.44
C ASP A 139 -8.07 9.74 9.95
N CYS A 140 -8.34 8.51 9.56
CA CYS A 140 -7.55 7.34 9.95
C CYS A 140 -6.32 7.10 9.05
N VAL A 141 -6.24 7.75 7.88
CA VAL A 141 -5.21 7.46 6.85
C VAL A 141 -3.80 7.73 7.36
N ALA A 142 -3.59 8.85 8.04
CA ALA A 142 -2.26 9.23 8.51
C ALA A 142 -1.69 8.19 9.49
N GLU A 143 -2.50 7.78 10.47
CA GLU A 143 -2.08 6.81 11.47
C GLU A 143 -1.97 5.40 10.88
N PHE A 144 -2.83 5.04 9.93
CA PHE A 144 -2.71 3.79 9.17
C PHE A 144 -1.34 3.70 8.49
N CYS A 145 -0.96 4.71 7.69
CA CYS A 145 0.34 4.75 7.02
C CYS A 145 1.50 4.65 8.02
N ARG A 146 1.41 5.38 9.14
CA ARG A 146 2.42 5.39 10.20
C ARG A 146 2.63 3.99 10.81
N LYS A 147 1.54 3.34 11.26
CA LYS A 147 1.61 2.01 11.88
C LYS A 147 2.07 0.95 10.89
N THR A 148 1.64 1.01 9.63
CA THR A 148 2.13 0.11 8.58
C THR A 148 3.64 0.25 8.40
N CYS A 149 4.16 1.49 8.36
CA CYS A 149 5.59 1.71 8.28
C CYS A 149 6.33 1.11 9.48
N MET A 150 5.82 1.33 10.69
CA MET A 150 6.41 0.78 11.92
C MET A 150 6.41 -0.76 11.92
N LYS A 151 5.33 -1.40 11.46
CA LYS A 151 5.22 -2.87 11.34
C LYS A 151 6.25 -3.45 10.37
N LEU A 152 6.67 -2.67 9.36
CA LEU A 152 7.71 -3.04 8.40
C LEU A 152 9.11 -2.53 8.80
N GLU A 153 9.27 -2.06 10.04
CA GLU A 153 10.52 -1.53 10.59
C GLU A 153 11.16 -0.45 9.68
N CYS A 154 10.32 0.38 9.07
CA CYS A 154 10.77 1.51 8.26
C CYS A 154 10.40 2.85 8.92
N CYS A 155 10.88 3.95 8.34
CA CYS A 155 10.54 5.28 8.83
C CYS A 155 9.01 5.47 8.85
N PRO A 156 8.40 6.02 9.91
CA PRO A 156 6.95 6.29 9.96
C PRO A 156 6.46 7.22 8.85
N ASN A 157 7.38 7.98 8.25
CA ASN A 157 7.12 8.87 7.13
C ASN A 157 7.57 8.26 5.79
N LEU A 158 7.90 6.97 5.69
CA LEU A 158 8.31 6.38 4.41
C LEU A 158 7.24 6.55 3.34
N PHE A 159 5.98 6.37 3.73
CA PHE A 159 4.84 6.79 2.92
C PHE A 159 3.75 7.37 3.80
N GLY A 160 2.94 8.26 3.26
CA GLY A 160 1.83 8.87 4.00
C GLY A 160 1.32 10.16 3.36
N PRO A 161 0.34 10.82 3.99
CA PRO A 161 -0.25 12.05 3.44
C PRO A 161 0.72 13.25 3.45
N ARG A 162 1.81 13.16 4.21
CA ARG A 162 2.83 14.20 4.30
C ARG A 162 3.99 13.91 3.35
N MET A 163 4.27 14.86 2.46
CA MET A 163 5.49 14.87 1.66
C MET A 163 6.69 15.33 2.50
N VAL A 164 7.83 14.65 2.34
CA VAL A 164 9.11 15.00 2.97
C VAL A 164 10.10 15.36 1.86
N LEU A 165 10.39 16.65 1.71
CA LEU A 165 11.22 17.18 0.63
C LEU A 165 12.73 16.99 0.88
N GLU A 166 13.20 17.43 2.05
CA GLU A 166 14.63 17.57 2.33
C GLU A 166 15.07 16.69 3.50
N ARG A 167 14.57 16.97 4.70
CA ARG A 167 14.93 16.25 5.92
C ARG A 167 13.68 15.66 6.57
N CYS A 168 13.77 14.37 6.89
CA CYS A 168 12.73 13.70 7.67
C CYS A 168 12.80 14.15 9.13
N SER A 169 11.65 14.43 9.76
CA SER A 169 11.56 14.79 11.18
C SER A 169 12.18 13.75 12.11
N GLU A 170 12.14 12.48 11.70
CA GLU A 170 12.71 11.36 12.45
C GLU A 170 14.23 11.23 12.26
N ASN A 171 14.85 12.11 11.45
CA ASN A 171 16.25 12.01 11.04
C ASN A 171 16.64 10.62 10.51
N CYS A 172 15.69 9.91 9.88
CA CYS A 172 15.84 8.50 9.55
C CYS A 172 16.93 8.22 8.49
N SER A 173 17.42 9.24 7.79
CA SER A 173 18.47 9.13 6.77
C SER A 173 19.82 8.65 7.33
N VAL A 174 20.07 8.84 8.63
CA VAL A 174 21.30 8.37 9.29
C VAL A 174 21.21 6.91 9.78
N LEU A 175 20.02 6.30 9.69
CA LEU A 175 19.78 4.96 10.20
C LEU A 175 20.29 3.93 9.19
N THR A 176 21.28 3.14 9.62
CA THR A 176 21.78 1.99 8.86
C THR A 176 20.97 0.73 9.19
N LYS A 177 21.08 -0.29 8.32
CA LYS A 177 20.32 -1.56 8.34
C LYS A 177 20.21 -2.27 9.70
N THR A 178 21.06 -1.97 10.68
CA THR A 178 21.13 -2.63 11.99
C THR A 178 20.51 -1.87 13.17
N LYS A 179 20.07 -0.60 13.01
CA LYS A 179 19.75 0.27 14.16
C LYS A 179 18.28 0.67 14.36
N TYR A 180 17.35 0.31 13.46
CA TYR A 180 15.97 0.79 13.57
C TYR A 180 15.14 0.14 14.70
N SER A 181 15.68 -0.88 15.37
CA SER A 181 15.01 -1.61 16.46
C SER A 181 14.79 -0.82 17.76
N THR A 182 15.34 0.40 17.89
CA THR A 182 15.31 1.15 19.17
C THR A 182 14.48 2.44 19.16
N CYS A 183 13.86 2.84 18.06
CA CYS A 183 12.97 4.02 18.04
C CYS A 183 11.52 3.68 18.47
N HIS A 184 11.37 2.97 19.59
CA HIS A 184 10.08 2.79 20.29
C HIS A 184 9.75 3.98 21.22
N ARG A 185 10.63 5.00 21.31
CA ARG A 185 10.50 6.11 22.27
C ARG A 185 9.88 7.39 21.67
N CYS A 186 8.84 7.23 20.86
CA CYS A 186 7.90 8.33 20.54
C CYS A 186 6.48 7.98 20.98
N LEU A 187 6.36 7.30 22.13
CA LEU A 187 5.14 7.21 22.93
C LEU A 187 5.48 7.69 24.35
N THR A 188 5.68 8.99 24.48
CA THR A 188 5.53 9.77 25.71
C THR A 188 5.00 11.13 25.33
#